data_AF-A0A517R2G5-F1
#
_entry.id   AF-A0A517R2G5-F1
#
_cell.length_a   1.000
_cell.length_b   1.000
_cell.length_c   1.000
_cell.angle_alpha   90.00
_cell.angle_beta   90.00
_cell.angle_gamma   90.00
#
_symmetry.space_group_name_H-M   'P 1'
#
loop_
_entity.id
_entity.type
_entity.pdbx_description
1 polymer ?
#
loop_
_entity_poly.entity_id
_entity_poly.type
_entity_poly.pdbx_seq_one_letter_code
_entity_poly.pdbx_strand_id
1 'polypeptide(L)' 'MPQTEAIASQRFETARYLPVWEIGTGLPLSLAPGAYELTGRVIVDGRWLYEIDHRYRTNAREVIE' A
#
# COMPACT_ATOMS: atom_id res chain seq x y z
N MET A 1 -8.67 15.07 8.40
CA MET A 1 -7.47 15.04 7.53
C MET A 1 -6.85 13.66 7.68
N PRO A 2 -6.41 12.99 6.60
CA PRO A 2 -5.72 11.71 6.72
C PRO A 2 -4.39 11.93 7.47
N GLN A 3 -4.13 11.09 8.48
CA GLN A 3 -2.87 11.11 9.22
C GLN A 3 -1.96 10.04 8.62
N THR A 4 -0.95 10.49 7.88
CA THR A 4 0.08 9.61 7.32
C THR A 4 1.21 9.46 8.34
N GLU A 5 1.52 8.22 8.68
CA GLU A 5 2.69 7.87 9.48
C GLU A 5 3.71 7.19 8.58
N ALA A 6 4.91 7.75 8.52
CA ALA A 6 6.06 7.04 7.97
C ALA A 6 6.33 5.82 8.87
N ILE A 7 6.45 4.65 8.26
CA ILE A 7 6.83 3.42 8.97
C ILE A 7 8.28 3.09 8.64
N ALA A 8 8.89 2.24 9.46
CA ALA A 8 10.15 1.62 9.05
C ALA A 8 9.91 0.82 7.76
N SER A 9 10.71 1.10 6.74
CA SER A 9 10.70 0.38 5.46
C SER A 9 10.68 -1.12 5.69
N GLN A 10 9.57 -1.76 5.33
CA GLN A 10 9.40 -3.20 5.46
C GLN A 10 9.22 -3.82 4.08
N ARG A 11 10.09 -4.76 3.73
CA ARG A 11 9.94 -5.53 2.50
C ARG A 11 8.88 -6.60 2.67
N PHE A 12 8.08 -6.80 1.64
CA PHE A 12 7.14 -7.90 1.53
C PHE A 12 7.16 -8.45 0.10
N GLU A 13 6.74 -9.70 -0.03
CA GLU A 13 6.62 -10.37 -1.32
C GLU A 13 5.17 -10.78 -1.51
N THR A 14 4.62 -10.54 -2.70
CA THR A 14 3.30 -11.03 -3.07
C THR A 14 3.42 -12.06 -4.19
N ALA A 15 2.76 -13.21 -4.01
CA ALA A 15 2.67 -14.25 -5.04
C ALA A 15 1.49 -14.03 -6.01
N ARG A 16 0.60 -13.06 -5.70
CA ARG A 16 -0.59 -12.74 -6.50
C ARG A 16 -0.58 -11.27 -6.92
N TYR A 17 -1.41 -10.94 -7.90
CA TYR A 17 -1.64 -9.54 -8.24
C TYR A 17 -2.28 -8.81 -7.07
N LEU A 18 -1.71 -7.69 -6.68
CA LEU A 18 -2.18 -6.90 -5.55
C LEU A 18 -2.99 -5.70 -6.06
N PRO A 19 -4.26 -5.54 -5.64
CA PRO A 19 -5.01 -4.34 -5.98
C PRO A 19 -4.43 -3.13 -5.25
N VAL A 20 -4.12 -2.08 -6.00
CA VAL A 20 -3.56 -0.84 -5.46
C VAL A 20 -4.19 0.40 -6.09
N TRP A 21 -3.96 1.55 -5.46
CA TRP A 21 -4.28 2.85 -6.02
C TRP A 21 -3.01 3.68 -6.16
N GLU A 22 -2.81 4.34 -7.30
CA GLU A 22 -1.69 5.26 -7.46
C GLU A 22 -1.90 6.53 -6.61
N ILE A 23 -0.89 6.90 -5.84
CA ILE A 23 -0.89 8.10 -5.01
C ILE A 23 -0.90 9.33 -5.92
N GLY A 24 -1.76 10.31 -5.62
CA GLY A 24 -1.92 11.54 -6.39
C GLY A 24 -3.03 11.46 -7.43
N THR A 25 -3.09 10.39 -8.22
CA THR A 25 -4.13 10.21 -9.25
C THR A 25 -5.36 9.46 -8.73
N GLY A 26 -5.18 8.58 -7.74
CA GLY A 26 -6.25 7.72 -7.22
C GLY A 26 -6.68 6.62 -8.19
N LEU A 27 -5.94 6.40 -9.29
CA LEU A 27 -6.28 5.40 -10.29
C LEU A 27 -6.09 3.98 -9.73
N PRO A 28 -7.08 3.10 -9.90
CA PRO A 28 -6.95 1.70 -9.52
C PRO A 28 -6.00 0.98 -10.48
N LEU A 29 -5.03 0.26 -9.93
CA LEU A 29 -4.02 -0.52 -10.64
C LEU A 29 -3.85 -1.89 -9.98
N SER A 30 -3.05 -2.76 -10.60
CA SER A 30 -2.63 -4.03 -10.02
C SER A 30 -1.12 -4.17 -10.07
N LEU A 31 -0.50 -4.37 -8.91
CA LEU A 31 0.92 -4.73 -8.86
C LEU A 31 1.06 -6.20 -9.21
N ALA A 32 2.06 -6.53 -10.01
CA ALA A 32 2.38 -7.90 -10.34
C ALA A 32 2.89 -8.67 -9.10
N PRO A 33 2.88 -10.01 -9.12
CA PRO A 33 3.62 -10.79 -8.15
C PRO A 33 5.10 -10.37 -8.10
N GLY A 34 5.66 -10.18 -6.91
CA GLY A 34 7.03 -9.70 -6.74
C GLY A 34 7.32 -9.15 -5.35
N ALA A 35 8.55 -8.66 -5.18
CA ALA A 35 9.01 -8.01 -3.96
C ALA A 35 8.78 -6.50 -4.02
N TYR A 36 8.27 -5.94 -2.92
CA TYR A 36 7.87 -4.54 -2.78
C TYR A 36 8.23 -4.01 -1.39
N GLU A 37 8.24 -2.69 -1.23
CA GLU A 37 8.55 -2.03 0.03
C GLU A 37 7.33 -1.28 0.59
N LEU A 38 6.92 -1.60 1.81
CA LEU A 38 5.98 -0.80 2.57
C LEU A 38 6.72 0.41 3.16
N THR A 39 6.33 1.60 2.72
CA THR A 39 7.00 2.86 3.06
C THR A 39 6.20 3.72 4.02
N GLY A 40 4.92 3.41 4.21
CA GLY A 40 4.03 4.21 5.05
C GLY A 40 2.75 3.49 5.41
N ARG A 41 2.02 4.08 6.38
CA ARG A 41 0.63 3.72 6.66
C ARG A 41 -0.22 4.98 6.83
N VAL A 42 -1.47 4.92 6.42
CA VAL A 42 -2.42 6.04 6.55
C VAL A 42 -3.79 5.51 6.89
N ILE A 43 -4.54 6.25 7.72
CA ILE A 43 -5.94 5.98 7.98
C ILE A 43 -6.80 6.86 7.07
N VAL A 44 -7.62 6.23 6.23
CA VAL A 44 -8.62 6.90 5.38
C VAL A 44 -9.98 6.27 5.67
N ASP A 45 -10.96 7.09 6.05
CA ASP A 45 -12.32 6.65 6.39
C ASP A 45 -12.38 5.47 7.37
N GLY A 46 -11.49 5.50 8.37
CA GLY A 46 -11.39 4.46 9.40
C GLY A 46 -10.71 3.15 8.95
N ARG A 47 -10.15 3.12 7.74
CA ARG A 47 -9.43 1.96 7.19
C ARG A 47 -7.94 2.25 7.11
N TRP A 48 -7.12 1.28 7.50
CA TRP A 48 -5.68 1.33 7.32
C TRP A 48 -5.31 1.00 5.88
N LEU A 49 -4.56 1.91 5.26
CA LEU A 49 -3.92 1.70 3.97
C LEU A 49 -2.41 1.69 4.19
N TYR A 50 -1.72 0.78 3.51
CA TYR A 50 -0.27 0.82 3.41
C TYR A 50 0.15 1.55 2.14
N GLU A 51 1.22 2.31 2.25
CA GLU A 51 1.92 2.89 1.10
C GLU A 51 3.02 1.94 0.64
N ILE A 52 3.08 1.70 -0.65
CA ILE A 52 4.04 0.83 -1.31
C ILE A 52 4.91 1.67 -2.24
N ASP A 53 6.24 1.53 -2.11
CA ASP A 53 7.26 2.22 -2.92
C ASP A 53 7.05 3.75 -3.05
N HIS A 54 6.47 4.39 -2.02
CA HIS A 54 6.04 5.79 -2.02
C HIS A 54 5.07 6.18 -3.17
N ARG A 55 4.55 5.21 -3.93
CA ARG A 55 3.82 5.44 -5.18
C ARG A 55 2.42 4.88 -5.16
N TYR A 56 2.18 3.80 -4.42
CA TYR A 56 0.90 3.12 -4.41
C TYR A 56 0.35 3.02 -3.01
N ARG A 57 -0.97 2.86 -2.90
CA ARG A 57 -1.65 2.52 -1.66
C ARG A 57 -2.42 1.22 -1.84
N THR A 58 -2.42 0.39 -0.81
CA THR A 58 -3.27 -0.80 -0.76
C THR A 58 -3.94 -0.93 0.60
N ASN A 59 -4.97 -1.75 0.68
CA ASN A 59 -5.60 -2.05 1.96
C ASN A 59 -4.67 -2.94 2.78
N ALA A 60 -4.54 -2.66 4.08
CA ALA A 60 -3.71 -3.44 4.97
C ALA A 60 -4.04 -4.95 4.99
N ARG A 61 -5.30 -5.31 4.71
CA ARG A 61 -5.73 -6.71 4.61
C ARG A 61 -5.09 -7.47 3.45
N GLU A 62 -4.76 -6.79 2.36
CA GLU A 62 -4.23 -7.43 1.15
C GLU A 62 -2.76 -7.87 1.31
N VAL A 63 -2.04 -7.29 2.29
CA VAL A 63 -0.61 -7.50 2.54
C VAL A 63 -0.36 -8.54 3.65
N ILE A 64 -1.32 -8.79 4.53
CA ILE A 64 -1.17 -9.66 5.72
C ILE A 64 -1.62 -11.11 5.44
N GLU A 65 -2.03 -11.43 4.21
CA GLU A 65 -2.55 -12.76 3.83
C GLU A 65 -1.50 -13.65 3.15
#